data_AF-A0A1B6GRS0-F1
#
_entry.id   AF-A0A1B6GRS0-F1
#
_cell.length_a   1.000
_cell.length_b   1.000
_cell.length_c   1.000
_cell.angle_alpha   90.00
_cell.angle_beta   90.00
_cell.angle_gamma   90.00
#
_symmetry.space_group_name_H-M   'P 1'
#
loop_
_entity.id
_entity.type
_entity.pdbx_description
1 polymer ?
#
loop_
_entity_poly.entity_id
_entity_poly.type
_entity_poly.pdbx_seq_one_letter_code
_entity_poly.pdbx_strand_id
1 'polypeptide(L)'
;DERLERLKAQSDAQLDTLTSEQASSLVANLNLGPIYTILQEQGKGPLSQIPGMEPANLNNFLSKLESLLNMPDMYNLPQMDCLLSNAHRSTVQRRATQVITAIYSQLYNCVHNPDHLYTSPAQLMPRTPEQVTSLLLGS
;
A
#
# COMPACT_ATOMS: atom_id res chain seq x y z
N ASP A 1 -22.83 11.75 -28.14
CA ASP A 1 -23.38 12.77 -27.23
C ASP A 1 -22.21 13.36 -26.46
N GLU A 2 -21.63 14.43 -27.00
CA GLU A 2 -20.35 15.03 -26.55
C GLU A 2 -20.41 15.52 -25.10
N ARG A 3 -21.59 15.98 -24.64
CA ARG A 3 -21.78 16.43 -23.26
C ARG A 3 -21.69 15.28 -22.28
N LEU A 4 -22.31 14.14 -22.61
CA LEU A 4 -22.27 12.94 -21.77
C LEU A 4 -20.84 12.42 -21.63
N GLU A 5 -20.09 12.41 -22.74
CA GLU A 5 -18.69 11.98 -22.77
C GLU A 5 -17.80 12.88 -21.91
N ARG A 6 -17.98 14.21 -21.99
CA ARG A 6 -17.26 15.18 -21.14
C ARG A 6 -17.57 14.99 -19.65
N LEU A 7 -18.84 14.77 -19.28
CA LEU A 7 -19.23 14.54 -17.87
C LEU A 7 -18.62 13.25 -17.32
N LYS A 8 -18.58 12.20 -18.13
CA LYS A 8 -17.94 10.93 -17.76
C LYS A 8 -16.44 11.13 -17.52
N ALA A 9 -15.74 11.81 -18.44
CA ALA A 9 -14.32 12.09 -18.29
C ALA A 9 -14.01 12.91 -17.03
N GLN A 10 -14.86 13.89 -16.69
CA GLN A 10 -14.72 14.65 -15.45
C GLN A 10 -14.92 13.77 -14.20
N SER A 11 -15.91 12.89 -14.21
CA SER A 11 -16.14 11.94 -13.11
C SER A 11 -14.93 11.01 -12.94
N ASP A 12 -14.41 10.45 -14.03
CA ASP A 12 -13.28 9.54 -13.99
C ASP A 12 -12.02 10.24 -13.44
N ALA A 13 -11.77 11.49 -13.86
CA ALA A 13 -10.67 12.29 -13.33
C ALA A 13 -10.77 12.53 -11.81
N GLN A 14 -11.97 12.80 -11.29
CA GLN A 14 -12.17 12.96 -9.84
C GLN A 14 -11.96 11.66 -9.07
N LEU A 15 -12.34 10.51 -9.65
CA LEU A 15 -12.07 9.20 -9.05
C LEU A 15 -10.56 8.91 -9.02
N ASP A 16 -9.81 9.31 -10.04
CA ASP A 16 -8.35 9.15 -10.07
C ASP A 16 -7.65 10.07 -9.05
N THR A 17 -8.14 11.31 -8.88
CA THR A 17 -7.68 12.21 -7.81
C THR A 17 -7.93 11.58 -6.43
N LEU A 18 -9.17 11.15 -6.15
CA LEU A 18 -9.50 10.54 -4.87
C LEU A 18 -8.73 9.22 -4.62
N THR A 19 -8.47 8.44 -5.67
CA THR A 19 -7.61 7.25 -5.60
C THR A 19 -6.20 7.61 -5.16
N SER A 20 -5.64 8.67 -5.72
CA SER A 20 -4.28 9.14 -5.39
C SER A 20 -4.22 9.67 -3.95
N GLU A 21 -5.25 10.37 -3.49
CA GLU A 21 -5.38 10.85 -2.12
C GLU A 21 -5.50 9.68 -1.12
N GLN A 22 -6.39 8.71 -1.41
CA GLN A 22 -6.58 7.53 -0.57
C GLN A 22 -5.30 6.69 -0.49
N ALA A 23 -4.60 6.48 -1.61
CA ALA A 23 -3.32 5.77 -1.63
C ALA A 23 -2.26 6.52 -0.81
N SER A 24 -2.16 7.84 -0.99
CA SER A 24 -1.19 8.68 -0.27
C SER A 24 -1.47 8.69 1.23
N SER A 25 -2.75 8.74 1.64
CA SER A 25 -3.18 8.60 3.02
C SER A 25 -2.76 7.26 3.62
N LEU A 26 -2.98 6.15 2.90
CA LEU A 26 -2.55 4.82 3.34
C LEU A 26 -1.03 4.74 3.50
N VAL A 27 -0.26 5.22 2.51
CA VAL A 27 1.20 5.26 2.55
C VAL A 27 1.70 6.05 3.76
N ALA A 28 1.10 7.20 4.05
CA ALA A 28 1.45 8.02 5.22
C ALA A 28 1.09 7.30 6.53
N ASN A 29 -0.13 6.78 6.65
CA ASN A 29 -0.60 6.10 7.86
C ASN A 29 0.24 4.86 8.21
N LEU A 30 0.69 4.12 7.20
CA LEU A 30 1.55 2.93 7.34
C LEU A 30 3.05 3.26 7.48
N ASN A 31 3.45 4.54 7.41
CA ASN A 31 4.85 4.97 7.37
C ASN A 31 5.65 4.37 6.18
N LEU A 32 4.99 4.15 5.04
CA LEU A 32 5.60 3.53 3.87
C LEU A 32 6.44 4.50 3.01
N GLY A 33 6.26 5.82 3.16
CA GLY A 33 6.98 6.81 2.36
C GLY A 33 8.50 6.63 2.40
N PRO A 34 9.15 6.63 3.58
CA PRO A 34 10.60 6.41 3.69
C PRO A 34 11.04 5.04 3.17
N ILE A 35 10.29 3.98 3.48
CA ILE A 35 10.58 2.61 3.01
C ILE A 35 10.56 2.57 1.47
N TYR A 36 9.51 3.13 0.86
CA TYR A 36 9.38 3.17 -0.59
C TYR A 36 10.52 3.93 -1.23
N THR A 37 10.91 5.09 -0.70
CA THR A 37 12.06 5.86 -1.19
C THR A 37 13.33 5.01 -1.17
N ILE A 38 13.63 4.32 -0.06
CA ILE A 38 14.82 3.47 0.05
C ILE A 38 14.75 2.30 -0.95
N LEU A 39 13.58 1.70 -1.16
CA LEU A 39 13.39 0.63 -2.13
C LEU A 39 13.58 1.07 -3.58
N GLN A 40 13.37 2.36 -3.90
CA GLN A 40 13.65 2.91 -5.23
C GLN A 40 15.13 3.31 -5.41
N GLU A 41 15.83 3.60 -4.32
CA GLU A 41 17.25 3.93 -4.35
C GLU A 41 18.11 2.67 -4.56
N GLN A 42 18.55 2.45 -5.79
CA GLN A 42 19.42 1.32 -6.10
C GLN A 42 20.83 1.49 -5.51
N GLY A 43 21.45 0.39 -5.08
CA GLY A 43 22.90 0.30 -4.88
C GLY A 43 23.46 0.71 -3.51
N LYS A 44 22.64 0.88 -2.47
CA LYS A 44 23.10 1.27 -1.11
C LYS A 44 23.59 0.11 -0.21
N GLY A 45 23.77 -1.09 -0.77
CA GLY A 45 24.16 -2.28 -0.02
C GLY A 45 22.98 -3.03 0.62
N PRO A 46 23.23 -3.89 1.61
CA PRO A 46 22.19 -4.69 2.26
C PRO A 46 21.15 -3.81 2.95
N LEU A 47 19.85 -4.00 2.65
CA LEU A 47 18.79 -3.15 3.22
C LEU A 47 18.74 -3.20 4.75
N SER A 48 19.06 -4.35 5.37
CA SER A 48 19.11 -4.48 6.84
C SER A 48 20.10 -3.54 7.52
N GLN A 49 21.06 -2.98 6.77
CA GLN A 49 22.08 -2.03 7.27
C GLN A 49 21.72 -0.56 6.95
N ILE A 50 20.64 -0.31 6.22
CA ILE A 50 20.19 1.04 5.88
C ILE A 50 19.31 1.58 7.03
N PRO A 51 19.59 2.79 7.55
CA PRO A 51 18.73 3.42 8.54
C PRO A 51 17.29 3.55 8.05
N GLY A 52 16.33 3.06 8.84
CA GLY A 52 14.91 3.00 8.48
C GLY A 52 14.43 1.63 7.97
N MET A 53 15.35 0.70 7.67
CA MET A 53 15.06 -0.64 7.14
C MET A 53 15.48 -1.76 8.09
N GLU A 54 15.89 -1.41 9.30
CA GLU A 54 16.19 -2.36 10.36
C GLU A 54 14.93 -3.16 10.74
N PRO A 55 15.07 -4.41 11.24
CA PRO A 55 13.92 -5.23 11.63
C PRO A 55 12.95 -4.53 12.60
N ALA A 56 13.46 -3.70 13.53
CA ALA A 56 12.64 -2.92 14.45
C ALA A 56 11.74 -1.89 13.72
N ASN A 57 12.27 -1.22 12.70
CA ASN A 57 11.51 -0.27 11.90
C ASN A 57 10.48 -0.97 11.01
N LEU A 58 10.84 -2.11 10.42
CA LEU A 58 9.91 -2.91 9.64
C LEU A 58 8.78 -3.47 10.52
N ASN A 59 9.05 -3.87 11.76
CA ASN A 59 8.01 -4.28 12.71
C ASN A 59 6.98 -3.17 13.00
N ASN A 60 7.39 -1.90 13.03
CA ASN A 60 6.46 -0.78 13.19
C ASN A 60 5.50 -0.67 12.00
N PHE A 61 6.02 -0.80 10.78
CA PHE A 61 5.19 -0.87 9.58
C PHE A 61 4.25 -2.09 9.61
N LEU A 62 4.77 -3.28 9.90
CA LEU A 62 4.00 -4.52 9.91
C LEU A 62 2.88 -4.50 10.96
N SER A 63 3.13 -3.90 12.13
CA SER A 63 2.09 -3.73 13.15
C SER A 63 0.94 -2.84 12.65
N LYS A 64 1.26 -1.76 11.91
CA LYS A 64 0.26 -0.89 11.29
C LYS A 64 -0.46 -1.58 10.12
N LEU A 65 0.25 -2.40 9.35
CA LEU A 65 -0.34 -3.22 8.30
C LEU A 65 -1.33 -4.22 8.89
N GLU A 66 -0.99 -4.91 9.99
CA GLU A 66 -1.94 -5.81 10.66
C GLU A 66 -3.19 -5.06 11.13
N SER A 67 -3.06 -3.83 11.65
CA SER A 67 -4.25 -3.01 11.97
C SER A 67 -5.10 -2.70 10.73
N LEU A 68 -4.48 -2.37 9.59
CA LEU A 68 -5.17 -2.18 8.31
C LEU A 68 -5.87 -3.47 7.84
N LEU A 69 -5.21 -4.63 7.96
CA LEU A 69 -5.78 -5.92 7.57
C LEU A 69 -7.01 -6.30 8.40
N ASN A 70 -7.00 -5.94 9.69
CA ASN A 70 -8.11 -6.24 10.59
C ASN A 70 -9.27 -5.24 10.45
N MET A 71 -8.97 -3.96 10.20
CA MET A 71 -9.96 -2.88 10.17
C MET A 71 -9.71 -1.93 8.99
N PRO A 72 -9.89 -2.38 7.73
CA PRO A 72 -9.56 -1.59 6.55
C PRO A 72 -10.39 -0.31 6.44
N ASP A 73 -11.65 -0.34 6.89
CA ASP A 73 -12.56 0.79 6.78
C ASP A 73 -12.15 1.98 7.66
N MET A 74 -11.38 1.76 8.73
CA MET A 74 -10.86 2.84 9.58
C MET A 74 -9.82 3.72 8.89
N TYR A 75 -9.29 3.26 7.76
CA TYR A 75 -8.28 3.98 6.97
C TYR A 75 -8.88 4.70 5.76
N ASN A 76 -10.20 4.64 5.58
CA ASN A 76 -10.87 5.39 4.52
C ASN A 76 -10.87 6.89 4.83
N LEU A 77 -10.56 7.70 3.82
CA LEU A 77 -10.73 9.13 3.88
C LEU A 77 -12.21 9.51 3.97
N PRO A 78 -12.59 10.60 4.67
CA PRO A 78 -13.98 11.08 4.71
C PRO A 78 -14.61 11.29 3.33
N GLN A 79 -13.80 11.63 2.33
CA GLN A 79 -14.19 11.81 0.93
C GLN A 79 -14.78 10.52 0.32
N MET A 80 -14.38 9.35 0.82
CA MET A 80 -14.95 8.06 0.42
C MET A 80 -16.44 8.01 0.74
N ASP A 81 -16.88 8.64 1.83
CA ASP A 81 -18.29 8.64 2.26
C ASP A 81 -19.19 9.45 1.35
N CYS A 82 -18.63 10.39 0.58
CA CYS A 82 -19.34 11.15 -0.44
C CYS A 82 -19.64 10.33 -1.70
N LEU A 83 -19.02 9.16 -1.89
CA LEU A 83 -19.31 8.28 -3.02
C LEU A 83 -20.60 7.49 -2.78
N LEU A 84 -21.66 7.90 -3.49
CA LEU A 84 -22.95 7.20 -3.50
C LEU A 84 -22.91 5.87 -4.27
N SER A 85 -22.03 5.77 -5.26
CA SER A 85 -21.84 4.56 -6.07
C SER A 85 -20.91 3.58 -5.34
N ASN A 86 -21.45 2.42 -4.97
CA ASN A 86 -20.65 1.32 -4.40
C ASN A 86 -19.55 0.86 -5.36
N ALA A 87 -19.79 0.90 -6.68
CA ALA A 87 -18.80 0.54 -7.69
C ALA A 87 -17.63 1.53 -7.69
N HIS A 88 -17.90 2.83 -7.57
CA HIS A 88 -16.85 3.84 -7.46
C HIS A 88 -16.07 3.69 -6.15
N ARG A 89 -16.76 3.49 -5.03
CA ARG A 89 -16.11 3.26 -3.72
C ARG A 89 -15.17 2.06 -3.77
N SER A 90 -15.64 0.93 -4.30
CA SER A 90 -14.83 -0.27 -4.46
C SER A 90 -13.65 -0.06 -5.43
N THR A 91 -13.84 0.71 -6.51
CA THR A 91 -12.76 1.02 -7.46
C THR A 91 -11.65 1.83 -6.79
N VAL A 92 -12.00 2.90 -6.09
CA VAL A 92 -11.04 3.74 -5.37
C VAL A 92 -10.31 2.95 -4.30
N GLN A 93 -11.04 2.20 -3.47
CA GLN A 93 -10.46 1.38 -2.40
C GLN A 93 -9.52 0.30 -2.97
N ARG A 94 -9.95 -0.41 -4.02
CA ARG A 94 -9.13 -1.43 -4.69
C ARG A 94 -7.83 -0.84 -5.23
N ARG A 95 -7.91 0.25 -6.00
CA ARG A 95 -6.74 0.87 -6.63
C ARG A 95 -5.78 1.47 -5.60
N ALA A 96 -6.30 2.12 -4.56
CA ALA A 96 -5.47 2.66 -3.49
C ALA A 96 -4.74 1.54 -2.74
N THR A 97 -5.43 0.45 -2.44
CA THR A 97 -4.83 -0.68 -1.72
C THR A 97 -3.84 -1.48 -2.59
N GLN A 98 -4.01 -1.48 -3.91
CA GLN A 98 -3.03 -2.06 -4.85
C GLN A 98 -1.64 -1.40 -4.73
N VAL A 99 -1.57 -0.11 -4.40
CA VAL A 99 -0.29 0.58 -4.12
C VAL A 99 0.39 -0.06 -2.91
N ILE A 100 -0.37 -0.34 -1.85
CA ILE A 100 0.16 -0.94 -0.62
C ILE A 100 0.64 -2.37 -0.88
N THR A 101 -0.13 -3.17 -1.61
CA THR A 101 0.28 -4.53 -1.96
C THR A 101 1.52 -4.54 -2.84
N ALA A 102 1.68 -3.57 -3.75
CA ALA A 102 2.86 -3.47 -4.60
C ALA A 102 4.13 -3.17 -3.79
N ILE A 103 4.05 -2.21 -2.86
CA ILE A 103 5.17 -1.87 -1.96
C ILE A 103 5.49 -3.06 -1.05
N TYR A 104 4.46 -3.72 -0.49
CA TYR A 104 4.64 -4.92 0.33
C TYR A 104 5.34 -6.04 -0.45
N SER A 105 4.93 -6.32 -1.69
CA SER A 105 5.56 -7.33 -2.55
C SER A 105 7.04 -7.04 -2.78
N GLN A 106 7.36 -5.79 -3.11
CA GLN A 106 8.75 -5.37 -3.31
C GLN A 106 9.57 -5.56 -2.04
N LEU A 107 9.05 -5.09 -0.89
CA LEU A 107 9.70 -5.24 0.40
C LEU A 107 9.89 -6.71 0.80
N TYR A 108 8.86 -7.54 0.61
CA TYR A 108 8.88 -8.97 0.94
C TYR A 108 10.00 -9.69 0.17
N ASN A 109 10.10 -9.43 -1.14
CA ASN A 109 11.13 -10.00 -1.99
C ASN A 109 12.53 -9.56 -1.56
N CYS A 110 12.69 -8.29 -1.18
CA CYS A 110 13.96 -7.79 -0.67
C CYS A 110 14.31 -8.42 0.70
N VAL A 111 13.36 -8.50 1.63
CA VAL A 111 13.60 -9.09 2.95
C VAL A 111 13.99 -10.57 2.85
N HIS A 112 13.40 -11.29 1.91
CA HIS A 112 13.71 -12.70 1.64
C HIS A 112 14.93 -12.92 0.74
N ASN A 113 15.50 -11.86 0.15
CA ASN A 113 16.73 -11.96 -0.61
C ASN A 113 17.93 -12.05 0.37
N PRO A 114 18.76 -13.11 0.30
CA PRO A 114 19.95 -13.24 1.15
C PRO A 114 20.93 -12.06 1.01
N ASP A 115 20.98 -11.36 -0.12
CA ASP A 115 21.86 -10.20 -0.34
C ASP A 115 21.55 -9.03 0.60
N HIS A 116 20.34 -8.98 1.16
CA HIS A 116 19.92 -7.92 2.07
C HIS A 116 20.12 -8.25 3.55
N LEU A 117 20.69 -9.44 3.85
CA LEU A 117 21.24 -9.84 5.16
C LEU A 117 20.25 -9.80 6.34
N TYR A 118 18.96 -10.01 6.11
CA TYR A 118 18.00 -10.22 7.20
C TYR A 118 18.18 -11.60 7.83
N THR A 119 18.34 -11.67 9.16
CA THR A 119 18.67 -12.91 9.88
C THR A 119 17.55 -13.95 9.85
N SER A 120 16.29 -13.52 9.95
CA SER A 120 15.11 -14.41 9.96
C SER A 120 13.98 -13.83 9.10
N PRO A 121 14.09 -13.83 7.75
CA PRO A 121 13.11 -13.20 6.86
C PRO A 121 11.68 -13.71 7.06
N ALA A 122 11.51 -15.03 7.21
CA ALA A 122 10.23 -15.67 7.42
C ALA A 122 9.59 -15.36 8.79
N GLN A 123 10.38 -15.00 9.80
CA GLN A 123 9.85 -14.53 11.09
C GLN A 123 9.47 -13.05 11.02
N LEU A 124 10.25 -12.25 10.28
CA LEU A 124 9.99 -10.83 10.11
C LEU A 124 8.76 -10.56 9.25
N MET A 125 8.64 -11.22 8.10
CA MET A 125 7.50 -11.08 7.17
C MET A 125 6.90 -12.46 6.86
N PRO A 126 6.07 -13.02 7.76
CA PRO A 126 5.53 -14.37 7.61
C PRO A 126 4.42 -14.49 6.56
N ARG A 127 3.72 -13.38 6.24
CA ARG A 127 2.63 -13.40 5.24
C ARG A 127 3.18 -13.19 3.84
N THR A 128 2.75 -14.00 2.89
CA THR A 128 3.13 -13.79 1.49
C THR A 128 2.37 -12.61 0.89
N PRO A 129 2.88 -12.00 -0.20
CA PRO A 129 2.16 -10.93 -0.88
C PRO A 129 0.76 -11.33 -1.37
N GLU A 130 0.57 -12.58 -1.78
CA GLU A 130 -0.72 -13.12 -2.20
C GLU A 130 -1.71 -13.16 -1.03
N GLN A 131 -1.25 -13.55 0.16
CA GLN A 131 -2.08 -13.56 1.37
C GLN A 131 -2.52 -12.14 1.75
N VAL A 132 -1.59 -11.18 1.75
CA VAL A 132 -1.90 -9.76 2.05
C VAL A 132 -2.87 -9.19 1.01
N THR A 133 -2.65 -9.49 -0.27
CA THR A 133 -3.53 -9.05 -1.36
C THR A 133 -4.93 -9.64 -1.23
N SER A 134 -5.05 -10.93 -0.92
CA SER A 134 -6.35 -11.59 -0.74
C SER A 134 -7.14 -11.02 0.44
N LEU A 135 -6.47 -10.73 1.56
CA LEU A 135 -7.10 -10.13 2.74
C LEU A 135 -7.61 -8.71 2.46
N LEU A 136 -6.89 -7.95 1.64
CA LEU A 136 -7.19 -6.55 1.38
C LEU A 136 -8.19 -6.31 0.24
N LEU A 137 -8.14 -7.13 -0.81
CA LEU A 137 -8.92 -6.92 -2.03
C LEU A 137 -10.08 -7.91 -2.21
N GLY A 138 -10.19 -8.89 -1.30
CA GLY A 138 -11.06 -10.05 -1.46
C GLY A 138 -10.52 -11.02 -2.53
N SER A 139 -10.81 -12.31 -2.37
CA SER A 139 -10.62 -13.34 -3.40
C SER A 139 -11.57 -13.16 -4.58
#